data_AF-A0A1A3KKW0-F1
#
_entry.id   AF-A0A1A3KKW0-F1
#
_cell.length_a   1.000
_cell.length_b   1.000
_cell.length_c   1.000
_cell.angle_alpha   90.00
_cell.angle_beta   90.00
_cell.angle_gamma   90.00
#
_symmetry.space_group_name_H-M   'P 1'
#
loop_
_entity.id
_entity.type
_entity.pdbx_description
1 polymer ?
#
loop_
_entity_poly.entity_id
_entity_poly.type
_entity_poly.pdbx_seq_one_letter_code
_entity_poly.pdbx_strand_id
1 'polypeptide(L)'
;MKVAPDVVAAAVADLETLADTVEAAHLATAPKTLAVTPAAADEVSVNIAHLFSGHAEDYFATAGQAAAFQQNFAQTLSASAVSYASAESVNGALLQGFEALFQQGQNAILNALAAYLVWSESWISFVPGPLRTYVYAPILLALLAALGNALFAAIVLQAIGMIPG
;
A
#
# COMPACT_ATOMS: atom_id res chain seq x y z
N MET A 1 3.61 2.84 8.52
CA MET A 1 2.86 1.62 8.85
C MET A 1 2.57 0.93 7.53
N LYS A 2 3.13 -0.26 7.33
CA LYS A 2 2.97 -1.07 6.11
C LYS A 2 1.68 -1.86 6.23
N VAL A 3 0.87 -1.93 5.19
CA VAL A 3 -0.26 -2.87 5.20
C VAL A 3 0.33 -4.27 5.12
N ALA A 4 -0.07 -5.13 6.06
CA ALA A 4 0.31 -6.55 6.13
C ALA A 4 -0.82 -7.38 5.50
N PRO A 5 -0.72 -7.76 4.21
CA PRO A 5 -1.83 -8.40 3.49
C PRO A 5 -2.20 -9.75 4.10
N ASP A 6 -1.23 -10.42 4.71
CA ASP A 6 -1.37 -11.65 5.49
C ASP A 6 -2.26 -11.46 6.73
N VAL A 7 -2.11 -10.36 7.45
CA VAL A 7 -2.96 -10.03 8.62
C VAL A 7 -4.40 -9.76 8.18
N VAL A 8 -4.60 -9.05 7.06
CA VAL A 8 -5.94 -8.79 6.53
C VAL A 8 -6.58 -10.06 5.99
N ALA A 9 -5.82 -10.92 5.31
CA ALA A 9 -6.31 -12.21 4.82
C ALA A 9 -6.74 -13.12 5.99
N ALA A 10 -5.97 -13.17 7.08
CA ALA A 10 -6.37 -13.89 8.28
C ALA A 10 -7.67 -13.34 8.89
N ALA A 11 -7.80 -12.02 9.00
CA ALA A 11 -9.02 -11.39 9.52
C ALA A 11 -10.25 -11.65 8.63
N VAL A 12 -10.09 -11.69 7.30
CA VAL A 12 -11.16 -12.06 6.36
C VAL A 12 -11.58 -13.52 6.57
N ALA A 13 -10.62 -14.45 6.74
CA ALA A 13 -10.92 -15.85 7.01
C ALA A 13 -11.63 -16.05 8.37
N ASP A 14 -11.25 -15.28 9.40
CA ASP A 14 -11.95 -15.28 10.69
C ASP A 14 -13.40 -14.79 10.54
N LEU A 15 -13.64 -13.76 9.72
CA LEU A 15 -14.98 -13.25 9.43
C LEU A 15 -15.85 -14.27 8.68
N GLU A 16 -15.26 -15.04 7.76
CA GLU A 16 -15.96 -16.13 7.06
C GLU A 16 -16.34 -17.26 8.04
N THR A 17 -15.40 -17.67 8.89
CA THR A 17 -15.66 -18.69 9.93
C THR A 17 -16.76 -18.25 10.90
N LEU A 18 -16.78 -16.96 11.27
CA LEU A 18 -17.83 -16.39 12.11
C LEU A 18 -19.19 -16.40 11.39
N ALA A 19 -19.23 -16.03 10.11
CA ALA A 19 -20.46 -16.05 9.31
C ALA A 19 -21.07 -17.46 9.27
N ASP A 20 -20.24 -18.48 9.01
CA ASP A 20 -20.67 -19.88 9.00
C ASP A 20 -21.23 -20.34 10.36
N THR A 21 -20.57 -19.92 11.45
CA THR A 21 -21.01 -20.24 12.81
C THR A 21 -22.37 -19.61 13.14
N VAL A 22 -22.56 -18.35 12.75
CA VAL A 22 -23.81 -17.62 12.95
C VAL A 22 -24.94 -18.23 12.11
N GLU A 23 -24.67 -18.55 10.85
CA GLU A 23 -25.64 -19.22 9.97
C GLU A 23 -26.07 -20.57 10.53
N ALA A 24 -25.12 -21.40 10.99
CA ALA A 24 -25.44 -22.67 11.63
C ALA A 24 -26.33 -22.50 12.87
N ALA A 25 -26.09 -21.46 13.68
CA ALA A 25 -26.91 -21.14 14.83
C ALA A 25 -28.32 -20.66 14.43
N HIS A 26 -28.43 -19.84 13.37
CA HIS A 26 -29.72 -19.43 12.82
C HIS A 26 -30.51 -20.62 12.29
N LEU A 27 -29.90 -21.50 11.52
CA LEU A 27 -30.54 -22.73 11.02
C LEU A 27 -31.00 -23.65 12.16
N ALA A 28 -30.24 -23.75 13.24
CA ALA A 28 -30.62 -24.58 14.40
C ALA A 28 -31.77 -23.99 15.23
N THR A 29 -31.96 -22.67 15.20
CA THR A 29 -32.95 -21.96 16.04
C THR A 29 -34.23 -21.61 15.28
N ALA A 30 -34.15 -21.34 13.97
CA ALA A 30 -35.27 -20.94 13.14
C ALA A 30 -36.51 -21.85 13.25
N PRO A 31 -36.40 -23.19 13.24
CA PRO A 31 -37.58 -24.06 13.40
C PRO A 31 -38.29 -23.88 14.75
N LYS A 32 -37.56 -23.48 15.80
CA LYS A 32 -38.11 -23.33 17.16
C LYS A 32 -38.74 -21.96 17.39
N THR A 33 -38.27 -20.94 16.69
CA THR A 33 -38.71 -19.55 16.89
C THR A 33 -39.74 -19.10 15.85
N LEU A 34 -39.76 -19.69 14.66
CA LEU A 34 -40.77 -19.40 13.62
C LEU A 34 -42.08 -20.19 13.80
N ALA A 35 -42.03 -21.31 14.53
CA ALA A 35 -43.18 -22.18 14.74
C ALA A 35 -43.50 -22.31 16.23
N VAL A 36 -43.72 -21.18 16.91
CA VAL A 36 -44.05 -21.18 18.34
C VAL A 36 -45.45 -21.76 18.53
N THR A 37 -45.55 -22.79 19.36
CA THR A 37 -46.85 -23.40 19.71
C THR A 37 -47.54 -22.61 20.84
N PRO A 38 -48.86 -22.36 20.75
CA PRO A 38 -49.62 -21.74 21.84
C PRO A 38 -49.50 -22.53 23.16
N ALA A 39 -49.39 -21.81 24.29
CA ALA A 39 -49.29 -22.43 25.61
C ALA A 39 -50.61 -23.10 26.06
N ALA A 40 -51.75 -22.58 25.58
CA ALA A 40 -53.08 -23.13 25.75
C ALA A 40 -53.95 -22.77 24.52
N ALA A 41 -55.16 -23.34 24.45
CA ALA A 41 -56.08 -23.17 23.32
C ALA A 41 -56.85 -21.84 23.34
N ASP A 42 -56.62 -20.98 24.33
CA ASP A 42 -57.27 -19.68 24.42
C ASP A 42 -56.72 -18.69 23.39
N GLU A 43 -57.55 -17.73 22.99
CA GLU A 43 -57.21 -16.74 21.97
C GLU A 43 -55.98 -15.89 22.34
N VAL A 44 -55.74 -15.65 23.63
CA VAL A 44 -54.57 -14.87 24.08
C VAL A 44 -53.28 -15.65 23.86
N SER A 45 -53.24 -16.92 24.24
CA SER A 45 -52.11 -17.82 23.99
C SER A 45 -51.80 -18.00 22.50
N VAL A 46 -52.84 -18.12 21.66
CA VAL A 46 -52.70 -18.20 20.20
C VAL A 46 -52.11 -16.91 19.63
N ASN A 47 -52.65 -15.75 20.01
CA ASN A 47 -52.17 -14.46 19.53
C ASN A 47 -50.73 -14.16 19.99
N ILE A 48 -50.35 -14.55 21.20
CA ILE A 48 -48.97 -14.41 21.70
C ILE A 48 -48.01 -15.29 20.88
N ALA A 49 -48.38 -16.54 20.58
CA ALA A 49 -47.56 -17.42 19.75
C ALA A 49 -47.37 -16.87 18.32
N HIS A 50 -48.43 -16.28 17.75
CA HIS A 50 -48.36 -15.59 16.46
C HIS A 50 -47.45 -14.35 16.51
N LEU A 51 -47.54 -13.54 17.57
CA LEU A 51 -46.68 -12.37 17.74
C LEU A 51 -45.19 -12.77 17.78
N PHE A 52 -44.84 -13.80 18.55
CA PHE A 52 -43.45 -14.27 18.62
C PHE A 52 -42.96 -14.85 17.30
N SER A 53 -43.81 -15.60 16.59
CA SER A 53 -43.47 -16.16 15.27
C SER A 53 -43.25 -15.03 14.25
N GLY A 54 -44.12 -14.02 14.22
CA GLY A 54 -43.94 -12.83 13.38
C GLY A 54 -42.69 -12.01 13.72
N HIS A 55 -42.36 -11.87 15.00
CA HIS A 55 -41.11 -11.22 15.40
C HIS A 55 -39.87 -12.02 14.95
N ALA A 56 -39.94 -13.36 14.98
CA ALA A 56 -38.88 -14.20 14.46
C ALA A 56 -38.70 -14.05 12.95
N GLU A 57 -39.79 -13.91 12.17
CA GLU A 57 -39.73 -13.62 10.73
C GLU A 57 -38.95 -12.32 10.44
N ASP A 58 -39.29 -11.23 11.13
CA ASP A 58 -38.59 -9.94 11.00
C ASP A 58 -37.11 -10.04 11.40
N TYR A 59 -36.82 -10.80 12.47
CA TYR A 59 -35.45 -11.05 12.92
C TYR A 59 -34.64 -11.76 11.83
N PHE A 60 -35.14 -12.87 11.28
CA PHE A 60 -34.40 -13.63 10.27
C PHE A 60 -34.28 -12.88 8.94
N ALA A 61 -35.28 -12.07 8.57
CA ALA A 61 -35.18 -11.17 7.42
C ALA A 61 -34.05 -10.14 7.60
N THR A 62 -33.93 -9.56 8.80
CA THR A 62 -32.86 -8.61 9.14
C THR A 62 -31.50 -9.30 9.24
N ALA A 63 -31.46 -10.50 9.83
CA ALA A 63 -30.25 -11.31 9.93
C ALA A 63 -29.68 -11.67 8.56
N GLY A 64 -30.53 -12.00 7.58
CA GLY A 64 -30.11 -12.24 6.20
C GLY A 64 -29.48 -11.00 5.55
N GLN A 65 -30.01 -9.80 5.81
CA GLN A 65 -29.40 -8.55 5.34
C GLN A 65 -28.03 -8.29 6.00
N ALA A 66 -27.91 -8.58 7.29
CA ALA A 66 -26.65 -8.48 8.02
C ALA A 66 -25.58 -9.45 7.47
N ALA A 67 -25.96 -10.68 7.14
CA ALA A 67 -25.07 -11.67 6.53
C ALA A 67 -24.56 -11.18 5.15
N ALA A 68 -25.45 -10.66 4.31
CA ALA A 68 -25.07 -10.08 3.02
C ALA A 68 -24.13 -8.87 3.18
N PHE A 69 -24.37 -8.01 4.17
CA PHE A 69 -23.47 -6.91 4.50
C PHE A 69 -22.09 -7.40 4.93
N GLN A 70 -22.02 -8.40 5.82
CA GLN A 70 -20.76 -8.98 6.30
C GLN A 70 -19.92 -9.55 5.14
N GLN A 71 -20.56 -10.24 4.19
CA GLN A 71 -19.89 -10.77 2.99
C GLN A 71 -19.31 -9.64 2.12
N ASN A 72 -20.10 -8.60 1.85
CA ASN A 72 -19.65 -7.44 1.09
C ASN A 72 -18.51 -6.69 1.79
N PHE A 73 -18.58 -6.59 3.12
CA PHE A 73 -17.54 -5.99 3.94
C PHE A 73 -16.22 -6.78 3.82
N ALA A 74 -16.25 -8.11 3.96
CA ALA A 74 -15.08 -8.96 3.84
C ALA A 74 -14.41 -8.84 2.45
N GLN A 75 -15.22 -8.85 1.38
CA GLN A 75 -14.72 -8.67 0.01
C GLN A 75 -14.08 -7.29 -0.19
N THR A 76 -14.73 -6.23 0.29
CA THR A 76 -14.22 -4.86 0.19
C THR A 76 -12.93 -4.69 0.97
N LEU A 77 -12.84 -5.28 2.16
CA LEU A 77 -11.65 -5.25 3.00
C LEU A 77 -10.46 -5.91 2.30
N SER A 78 -10.66 -7.11 1.73
CA SER A 78 -9.65 -7.81 0.94
C SER A 78 -9.15 -6.98 -0.25
N ALA A 79 -10.08 -6.42 -1.05
CA ALA A 79 -9.73 -5.57 -2.18
C ALA A 79 -8.95 -4.31 -1.77
N SER A 80 -9.34 -3.69 -0.66
CA SER A 80 -8.65 -2.51 -0.13
C SER A 80 -7.21 -2.82 0.30
N ALA A 81 -6.97 -3.97 0.94
CA ALA A 81 -5.64 -4.39 1.35
C ALA A 81 -4.70 -4.62 0.15
N VAL A 82 -5.21 -5.23 -0.91
CA VAL A 82 -4.47 -5.38 -2.18
C VAL A 82 -4.13 -4.02 -2.78
N SER A 83 -5.09 -3.09 -2.80
CA SER A 83 -4.87 -1.74 -3.32
C SER A 83 -3.83 -0.94 -2.51
N TYR A 84 -3.82 -1.07 -1.18
CA TYR A 84 -2.80 -0.41 -0.36
C TYR A 84 -1.43 -1.07 -0.51
N ALA A 85 -1.37 -2.41 -0.58
CA ALA A 85 -0.12 -3.13 -0.79
C ALA A 85 0.52 -2.80 -2.15
N SER A 86 -0.29 -2.66 -3.21
CA SER A 86 0.20 -2.25 -4.53
C SER A 86 0.73 -0.82 -4.52
N ALA A 87 0.02 0.12 -3.88
CA ALA A 87 0.47 1.48 -3.71
C ALA A 87 1.80 1.56 -2.94
N GLU A 88 1.94 0.77 -1.87
CA GLU A 88 3.18 0.70 -1.11
C GLU A 88 4.34 0.09 -1.92
N SER A 89 4.07 -0.90 -2.79
CA SER A 89 5.07 -1.44 -3.71
C SER A 89 5.54 -0.39 -4.74
N VAL A 90 4.61 0.39 -5.31
CA VAL A 90 4.95 1.46 -6.26
C VAL A 90 5.76 2.54 -5.56
N ASN A 91 5.34 2.98 -4.38
CA ASN A 91 6.07 3.97 -3.59
C ASN A 91 7.46 3.44 -3.18
N GLY A 92 7.58 2.16 -2.83
CA GLY A 92 8.85 1.50 -2.55
C GLY A 92 9.78 1.48 -3.77
N ALA A 93 9.26 1.14 -4.96
CA ALA A 93 10.02 1.15 -6.20
C ALA A 93 10.48 2.57 -6.58
N LEU A 94 9.62 3.58 -6.41
CA LEU A 94 9.96 4.99 -6.62
C LEU A 94 11.13 5.42 -5.71
N LEU A 95 11.06 5.11 -4.42
CA LEU A 95 12.12 5.44 -3.46
C LEU A 95 13.44 4.75 -3.80
N GLN A 96 13.39 3.47 -4.20
CA GLN A 96 14.59 2.76 -4.68
C GLN A 96 15.19 3.38 -5.94
N GLY A 97 14.35 3.83 -6.87
CA GLY A 97 14.78 4.57 -8.07
C GLY A 97 15.49 5.88 -7.72
N PHE A 98 14.94 6.65 -6.79
CA PHE A 98 15.58 7.88 -6.28
C PHE A 98 16.92 7.61 -5.61
N GLU A 99 17.04 6.57 -4.78
CA GLU A 99 18.31 6.20 -4.15
C GLU A 99 19.35 5.81 -5.21
N ALA A 100 18.96 5.01 -6.21
CA ALA A 100 19.85 4.62 -7.31
C ALA A 100 20.37 5.83 -8.11
N LEU A 101 19.49 6.81 -8.38
CA LEU A 101 19.86 8.07 -9.03
C LEU A 101 20.86 8.87 -8.20
N PHE A 102 20.62 8.98 -6.90
CA PHE A 102 21.51 9.69 -5.99
C PHE A 102 22.90 9.05 -5.96
N GLN A 103 22.97 7.72 -5.85
CA GLN A 103 24.22 6.96 -5.89
C GLN A 103 24.94 7.09 -7.24
N GLN A 104 24.19 7.04 -8.36
CA GLN A 104 24.75 7.27 -9.68
C GLN A 104 25.38 8.67 -9.79
N GLY A 105 24.68 9.69 -9.29
CA GLY A 105 25.16 11.05 -9.18
C GLY A 105 26.49 11.08 -8.42
N GLN A 106 26.50 10.61 -7.18
CA GLN A 106 27.70 10.56 -6.34
C GLN A 106 28.89 9.86 -7.02
N ASN A 107 28.66 8.70 -7.64
CA ASN A 107 29.72 7.97 -8.35
C ASN A 107 30.27 8.76 -9.54
N ALA A 108 29.42 9.48 -10.28
CA ALA A 108 29.87 10.35 -11.35
C ALA A 108 30.73 11.51 -10.81
N ILE A 109 30.36 12.10 -9.67
CA ILE A 109 31.16 13.12 -8.98
C ILE A 109 32.53 12.57 -8.60
N LEU A 110 32.55 11.44 -7.89
CA LEU A 110 33.78 10.83 -7.39
C LEU A 110 34.72 10.46 -8.54
N ASN A 111 34.19 9.91 -9.63
CA ASN A 111 34.97 9.57 -10.82
C ASN A 111 35.52 10.83 -11.52
N ALA A 112 34.73 11.89 -11.63
CA ALA A 112 35.17 13.14 -12.23
C ALA A 112 36.27 13.84 -11.39
N LEU A 113 36.12 13.82 -10.05
CA LEU A 113 37.14 14.31 -9.13
C LEU A 113 38.42 13.47 -9.20
N ALA A 114 38.32 12.15 -9.22
CA ALA A 114 39.48 11.27 -9.35
C ALA A 114 40.23 11.51 -10.67
N ALA A 115 39.50 11.59 -11.79
CA ALA A 115 40.07 11.91 -13.10
C ALA A 115 40.75 13.29 -13.10
N TYR A 116 40.15 14.26 -12.42
CA TYR A 116 40.71 15.59 -12.28
C TYR A 116 42.00 15.61 -11.47
N LEU A 117 42.05 14.94 -10.31
CA LEU A 117 43.26 14.84 -9.51
C LEU A 117 44.39 14.23 -10.34
N VAL A 118 44.15 13.06 -10.97
CA VAL A 118 45.15 12.36 -11.79
C VAL A 118 45.65 13.24 -12.95
N TRP A 119 44.74 13.91 -13.65
CA TRP A 119 45.11 14.82 -14.72
C TRP A 119 45.94 15.99 -14.18
N SER A 120 45.54 16.62 -13.07
CA SER A 120 46.25 17.77 -12.51
C SER A 120 47.67 17.43 -12.04
N GLU A 121 47.85 16.30 -11.36
CA GLU A 121 49.16 15.82 -10.89
C GLU A 121 50.12 15.54 -12.06
N SER A 122 49.60 15.23 -13.25
CA SER A 122 50.43 14.88 -14.42
C SER A 122 51.18 16.07 -15.03
N TRP A 123 50.67 17.29 -14.92
CA TRP A 123 51.25 18.47 -15.60
C TRP A 123 51.49 19.69 -14.71
N ILE A 124 50.99 19.70 -13.47
CA ILE A 124 51.11 20.87 -12.58
C ILE A 124 52.56 21.24 -12.23
N SER A 125 53.47 20.28 -12.25
CA SER A 125 54.91 20.48 -12.06
C SER A 125 55.53 21.40 -13.13
N PHE A 126 54.93 21.49 -14.32
CA PHE A 126 55.37 22.36 -15.41
C PHE A 126 54.87 23.81 -15.27
N VAL A 127 53.95 24.10 -14.34
CA VAL A 127 53.42 25.46 -14.13
C VAL A 127 54.17 26.19 -13.02
N PRO A 128 54.75 27.38 -13.30
CA PRO A 128 55.37 28.23 -12.29
C PRO A 128 54.40 28.61 -11.16
N GLY A 129 54.90 28.62 -9.92
CA GLY A 129 54.10 28.86 -8.71
C GLY A 129 53.09 30.02 -8.79
N PRO A 130 53.46 31.21 -9.31
CA PRO A 130 52.54 32.35 -9.39
C PRO A 130 51.34 32.16 -10.33
N LEU A 131 51.42 31.22 -11.29
CA LEU A 131 50.41 31.03 -12.33
C LEU A 131 49.45 29.87 -12.05
N ARG A 132 49.77 28.98 -11.10
CA ARG A 132 48.97 27.77 -10.82
C ARG A 132 47.50 28.10 -10.52
N THR A 133 47.23 29.13 -9.70
CA THR A 133 45.85 29.52 -9.30
C THR A 133 44.97 29.89 -10.50
N TYR A 134 45.54 30.52 -11.54
CA TYR A 134 44.78 30.94 -12.72
C TYR A 134 44.40 29.77 -13.63
N VAL A 135 45.18 28.68 -13.60
CA VAL A 135 44.88 27.47 -14.37
C VAL A 135 43.85 26.58 -13.65
N TYR A 136 43.82 26.59 -12.32
CA TYR A 136 42.88 25.80 -11.51
C TYR A 136 41.43 26.32 -11.57
N ALA A 137 41.24 27.63 -11.53
CA ALA A 137 39.92 28.27 -11.41
C ALA A 137 38.89 27.88 -12.49
N PRO A 138 39.21 27.92 -13.81
CA PRO A 138 38.22 27.60 -14.84
C PRO A 138 37.84 26.11 -14.88
N ILE A 139 38.76 25.23 -14.47
CA ILE A 139 38.56 23.78 -14.55
C ILE A 139 37.71 23.28 -13.40
N LEU A 140 37.91 23.83 -12.19
CA LEU A 140 37.02 23.60 -11.05
C LEU A 140 35.59 24.06 -11.35
N LEU A 141 35.44 25.20 -12.05
CA LEU A 141 34.12 25.71 -12.44
C LEU A 141 33.44 24.80 -13.47
N ALA A 142 34.20 24.29 -14.44
CA ALA A 142 33.70 23.36 -15.46
C ALA A 142 33.27 22.01 -14.85
N LEU A 143 34.03 21.50 -13.87
CA LEU A 143 33.67 20.30 -13.11
C LEU A 143 32.37 20.49 -12.33
N LEU A 144 32.22 21.64 -11.65
CA LEU A 144 31.01 21.95 -10.89
C LEU A 144 29.78 22.08 -11.80
N ALA A 145 29.94 22.68 -12.98
CA ALA A 145 28.88 22.79 -13.99
C ALA A 145 28.51 21.44 -14.63
N ALA A 146 29.52 20.59 -14.92
CA ALA A 146 29.28 19.23 -15.42
C ALA A 146 28.53 18.38 -14.39
N LEU A 147 28.82 18.56 -13.10
CA LEU A 147 28.05 17.98 -11.98
C LEU A 147 26.58 18.37 -12.03
N GLY A 148 26.31 19.67 -12.13
CA GLY A 148 24.95 20.21 -12.15
C GLY A 148 24.16 19.67 -13.35
N ASN A 149 24.79 19.61 -14.53
CA ASN A 149 24.17 19.08 -15.73
C ASN A 149 23.92 17.57 -15.66
N ALA A 150 24.83 16.78 -15.10
CA ALA A 150 24.65 15.34 -14.96
C ALA A 150 23.50 15.01 -13.99
N LEU A 151 23.41 15.74 -12.87
CA LEU A 151 22.30 15.61 -11.92
C LEU A 151 20.96 16.02 -12.55
N PHE A 152 20.93 17.13 -13.29
CA PHE A 152 19.72 17.60 -13.98
C PHE A 152 19.24 16.61 -15.06
N ALA A 153 20.15 16.11 -15.89
CA ALA A 153 19.83 15.16 -16.96
C ALA A 153 19.29 13.82 -16.42
N ALA A 154 19.86 13.33 -15.30
CA ALA A 154 19.41 12.10 -14.66
C ALA A 154 17.97 12.21 -14.12
N ILE A 155 17.61 13.37 -13.56
CA ILE A 155 16.24 13.66 -13.09
C ILE A 155 15.26 13.70 -14.28
N VAL A 156 15.62 14.39 -15.36
CA VAL A 156 14.74 14.58 -16.53
C VAL A 156 14.52 13.26 -17.29
N LEU A 157 15.55 12.45 -17.49
CA LEU A 157 15.45 11.23 -18.31
C LEU A 157 14.60 10.14 -17.63
N GLN A 158 14.62 10.05 -16.29
CA GLN A 158 13.77 9.10 -15.56
C GLN A 158 12.33 9.58 -15.38
N ALA A 159 12.09 10.89 -15.25
CA ALA A 159 10.73 11.44 -15.21
C ALA A 159 9.92 11.11 -16.49
N ILE A 160 10.60 11.00 -17.63
CA ILE A 160 9.99 10.64 -18.92
C ILE A 160 9.79 9.11 -19.05
N GLY A 161 10.65 8.30 -18.42
CA GLY A 161 10.57 6.83 -18.47
C GLY A 161 9.52 6.19 -17.55
N MET A 162 8.91 6.97 -16.65
CA MET A 162 7.97 6.49 -15.62
C MET A 162 6.48 6.66 -15.97
N ILE A 163 6.13 7.18 -17.15
CA ILE A 163 4.73 7.19 -17.63
C ILE A 163 4.43 5.78 -18.16
N PRO A 164 3.59 4.97 -17.49
CA PRO A 164 3.22 3.67 -18.01
C PRO A 164 2.23 3.88 -19.18
N GLY A 165 2.52 3.23 -20.31
CA GLY A 165 1.50 2.94 -21.33
C GLY A 165 0.63 1.76 -20.92
#